data_AF-A0A7V5E916-F1
#
_entry.id   AF-A0A7V5E916-F1
#
_cell.length_a   1.000
_cell.length_b   1.000
_cell.length_c   1.000
_cell.angle_alpha   90.00
_cell.angle_beta   90.00
_cell.angle_gamma   90.00
#
_symmetry.space_group_name_H-M   'P 1'
#
loop_
_entity.id
_entity.type
_entity.pdbx_description
1 polymer ?
#
loop_
_entity_poly.entity_id
_entity_poly.type
_entity_poly.pdbx_seq_one_letter_code
_entity_poly.pdbx_strand_id
1 'polypeptide(L)'
;YACLSSDMEWFPIEGTGKLITYSKLQYAPVGFEGDLPYSIALVDYGEFKVFGRLSSDIPDEEVKIGMILRTKPQRLPNGQLNYVFCRP
;
A
#
# COMPACT_ATOMS: atom_id res chain seq x y z
N TYR A 1 -0.53 -12.63 -27.47
CA TYR A 1 -1.34 -11.40 -27.49
C TYR A 1 -2.34 -11.50 -26.36
N ALA A 2 -2.18 -10.70 -25.32
CA ALA A 2 -3.18 -10.58 -24.26
C ALA A 2 -4.38 -9.80 -24.82
N CYS A 3 -5.59 -10.29 -24.54
CA CYS A 3 -6.86 -9.88 -25.15
C CYS A 3 -7.22 -8.40 -24.91
N LEU A 4 -7.75 -7.69 -25.91
CA LEU A 4 -8.31 -6.33 -25.83
C LEU A 4 -9.81 -6.31 -25.41
N SER A 5 -10.29 -7.40 -24.80
CA SER A 5 -11.68 -7.50 -24.33
C SER A 5 -11.94 -6.57 -23.15
N SER A 6 -13.15 -6.02 -23.08
CA SER A 6 -13.66 -5.27 -21.94
C SER A 6 -14.33 -6.17 -20.87
N ASP A 7 -14.37 -7.48 -21.11
CA ASP A 7 -14.92 -8.46 -20.18
C ASP A 7 -13.95 -8.71 -19.03
N MET A 8 -14.24 -8.14 -17.86
CA MET A 8 -13.38 -8.09 -16.68
C MET A 8 -14.22 -8.29 -15.42
N GLU A 9 -13.71 -9.08 -14.47
CA GLU A 9 -14.35 -9.30 -13.18
C GLU A 9 -13.51 -8.70 -12.04
N TRP A 10 -14.22 -8.18 -11.03
CA TRP A 10 -13.57 -7.71 -9.80
C TRP A 10 -13.25 -8.90 -8.92
N PHE A 11 -12.03 -8.92 -8.37
CA PHE A 11 -11.65 -9.84 -7.31
C PHE A 11 -11.12 -9.07 -6.10
N PRO A 12 -11.38 -9.54 -4.88
CA PRO A 12 -10.83 -8.92 -3.67
C PRO A 12 -9.32 -9.21 -3.54
N ILE A 13 -8.59 -8.28 -2.94
CA ILE A 13 -7.22 -8.53 -2.49
C ILE A 13 -7.32 -9.20 -1.11
N GLU A 14 -7.03 -10.49 -1.06
CA GLU A 14 -7.10 -11.31 0.16
C GLU A 14 -5.71 -11.80 0.58
N GLY A 15 -5.62 -12.26 1.84
CA GLY A 15 -4.39 -12.82 2.39
C GLY A 15 -3.29 -11.79 2.65
N THR A 16 -2.06 -12.21 2.43
CA THR A 16 -0.85 -11.44 2.74
C THR A 16 0.12 -11.44 1.58
N GLY A 17 0.89 -10.37 1.44
CA GLY A 17 1.95 -10.26 0.46
C GLY A 17 3.30 -9.89 1.09
N LYS A 18 4.34 -9.94 0.27
CA LYS A 18 5.73 -9.66 0.65
C LYS A 18 6.12 -8.26 0.23
N LEU A 19 6.67 -7.44 1.14
CA LEU A 19 7.20 -6.13 0.80
C LEU A 19 8.41 -6.25 -0.14
N ILE A 20 8.32 -5.70 -1.35
CA ILE A 20 9.41 -5.77 -2.34
C ILE A 20 10.29 -4.52 -2.29
N THR A 21 9.68 -3.35 -2.14
CA THR A 21 10.40 -2.07 -2.02
C THR A 21 9.51 -1.04 -1.34
N TYR A 22 10.13 -0.03 -0.75
CA TYR A 22 9.45 1.13 -0.19
C TYR A 22 10.32 2.38 -0.34
N SER A 23 9.67 3.54 -0.29
CA SER A 23 10.33 4.84 -0.24
C SER A 23 9.64 5.72 0.78
N LYS A 24 10.44 6.41 1.60
CA LYS A 24 9.94 7.35 2.60
C LYS A 24 9.99 8.77 2.02
N LEU A 25 8.84 9.41 1.94
CA LEU A 25 8.77 10.80 1.51
C LEU A 25 9.00 11.71 2.72
N GLN A 26 10.14 12.41 2.69
CA GLN A 26 10.52 13.40 3.71
C GLN A 26 10.03 14.81 3.35
N TYR A 27 9.75 15.06 2.07
CA TYR A 27 9.22 16.32 1.56
C TYR A 27 7.98 16.02 0.73
N ALA A 28 6.82 16.51 1.16
CA ALA A 28 5.57 16.30 0.46
C ALA A 28 5.34 17.42 -0.57
N PRO A 29 4.69 17.11 -1.71
CA PRO A 29 4.11 18.13 -2.56
C PRO A 29 3.13 19.01 -1.78
N VAL A 30 2.96 20.25 -2.24
CA VAL A 30 1.96 21.19 -1.69
C VAL A 30 0.59 20.52 -1.61
N GLY A 31 -0.06 20.61 -0.44
CA GLY A 31 -1.35 19.96 -0.17
C GLY A 31 -1.28 18.54 0.40
N PHE A 32 -0.09 17.94 0.51
CA PHE A 32 0.15 16.67 1.23
C PHE A 32 0.97 16.89 2.52
N GLU A 33 1.08 18.14 2.96
CA GLU A 33 1.85 18.56 4.13
C GLU A 33 1.36 17.90 5.43
N GLY A 34 0.04 17.65 5.55
CA GLY A 34 -0.57 16.99 6.71
C GLY A 34 -0.38 15.47 6.77
N ASP A 35 0.15 14.85 5.71
CA ASP A 35 0.40 13.41 5.62
C ASP A 35 1.86 13.05 5.91
N LEU A 36 2.73 14.02 6.18
CA LEU A 36 4.15 13.78 6.42
C LEU A 36 4.44 13.33 7.87
N PRO A 37 5.41 12.41 8.05
CA PRO A 37 6.06 11.57 7.03
C PRO A 37 5.18 10.38 6.63
N TYR A 38 5.19 9.98 5.34
CA TYR A 38 4.59 8.73 4.89
C TYR A 38 5.51 7.91 3.99
N SER A 39 5.36 6.59 4.09
CA SER A 39 6.10 5.63 3.29
C SER A 39 5.18 5.01 2.24
N ILE A 40 5.60 5.06 0.98
CA ILE A 40 4.95 4.33 -0.13
C ILE A 40 5.66 2.99 -0.32
N ALA A 41 4.89 1.95 -0.64
CA ALA A 41 5.38 0.59 -0.72
C ALA A 41 4.77 -0.17 -1.90
N LEU A 42 5.52 -1.16 -2.37
CA LEU A 42 5.07 -2.15 -3.33
C LEU A 42 5.08 -3.53 -2.66
N VAL A 43 3.90 -4.15 -2.56
CA VAL A 43 3.71 -5.47 -1.96
C VAL A 43 3.35 -6.47 -3.06
N ASP A 44 4.03 -7.61 -3.05
CA ASP A 44 3.81 -8.71 -3.99
C ASP A 44 2.97 -9.81 -3.35
N TYR A 45 1.80 -10.06 -3.94
CA TYR A 45 0.87 -11.12 -3.54
C TYR A 45 1.08 -12.40 -4.36
N GLY A 46 2.11 -12.46 -5.21
CA GLY A 46 2.43 -13.59 -6.07
C GLY A 46 1.91 -13.37 -7.48
N GLU A 47 0.58 -13.36 -7.65
CA GLU A 47 -0.06 -13.18 -8.95
C GLU A 47 -0.11 -11.71 -9.40
N PHE A 48 -0.19 -10.79 -8.44
CA PHE A 48 -0.26 -9.35 -8.67
C PHE A 48 0.53 -8.57 -7.63
N LYS A 49 0.83 -7.31 -7.96
CA LYS A 49 1.55 -6.38 -7.08
C LYS A 49 0.69 -5.17 -6.84
N VAL A 50 0.67 -4.70 -5.59
CA VAL A 50 -0.15 -3.57 -5.16
C VAL A 50 0.76 -2.47 -4.67
N PHE A 51 0.51 -1.27 -5.16
CA PHE A 51 1.15 -0.04 -4.69
C PHE A 51 0.23 0.66 -3.69
N GLY A 52 0.78 1.12 -2.57
CA GLY A 52 0.01 1.72 -1.49
C GLY A 52 0.91 2.33 -0.41
N ARG A 53 0.31 2.77 0.70
CA ARG A 53 1.04 3.35 1.83
C ARG A 53 1.32 2.28 2.89
N LEU A 54 2.45 2.37 3.58
CA LEU A 54 2.63 1.64 4.84
C LEU A 54 1.77 2.29 5.93
N SER A 55 1.20 1.48 6.83
CA SER A 55 0.50 2.00 8.00
C SER A 55 1.47 2.79 8.87
N SER A 56 1.00 3.89 9.45
CA SER A 56 1.71 4.65 10.49
C SER A 56 2.01 3.83 11.75
N ASP A 57 1.37 2.67 11.91
CA ASP A 57 1.58 1.74 13.03
C ASP A 57 2.86 0.89 12.88
N ILE A 58 3.57 1.00 11.76
CA ILE A 58 4.85 0.32 11.53
C ILE A 58 5.96 1.36 11.67
N PRO A 59 6.75 1.32 12.76
CA PRO A 59 7.91 2.19 12.90
C PRO A 59 8.90 1.98 11.75
N ASP A 60 9.54 3.06 11.29
CA ASP A 60 10.40 3.01 10.11
C ASP A 60 11.61 2.07 10.31
N GLU A 61 12.11 1.94 11.53
CA GLU A 61 13.23 1.06 11.87
C GLU A 61 12.87 -0.43 11.77
N GLU A 62 11.57 -0.75 11.81
CA GLU A 62 11.06 -2.11 11.70
C GLU A 62 10.72 -2.51 10.25
N VAL A 63 10.66 -1.55 9.33
CA VAL A 63 10.36 -1.82 7.91
C VAL A 63 11.54 -2.56 7.29
N LYS A 64 11.28 -3.78 6.82
CA LYS A 64 12.28 -4.62 6.18
C LYS A 64 11.77 -5.17 4.86
N ILE A 65 12.60 -5.07 3.82
CA ILE A 65 12.33 -5.77 2.56
C ILE A 65 12.10 -7.25 2.85
N GLY A 66 11.01 -7.77 2.33
CA GLY A 66 10.59 -9.14 2.52
C GLY A 66 9.67 -9.41 3.71
N MET A 67 9.32 -8.40 4.51
CA MET A 67 8.32 -8.57 5.57
C MET A 67 6.94 -8.86 4.99
N ILE A 68 6.12 -9.59 5.76
CA ILE A 68 4.76 -9.95 5.39
C ILE A 68 3.81 -8.83 5.80
N LEU A 69 2.95 -8.42 4.88
CA LEU A 69 1.98 -7.34 5.06
C LEU A 69 0.61 -7.74 4.53
N ARG A 70 -0.43 -7.07 5.03
CA ARG A 70 -1.81 -7.21 4.57
C ARG A 70 -2.38 -5.86 4.16
N THR A 71 -3.18 -5.82 3.11
CA THR A 71 -3.93 -4.62 2.71
C THR A 71 -5.19 -4.46 3.57
N LYS A 72 -5.39 -3.25 4.10
CA LYS A 72 -6.59 -2.88 4.85
C LYS A 72 -7.09 -1.49 4.41
N PRO A 73 -8.41 -1.28 4.28
CA PRO A 73 -8.95 0.06 4.11
C PRO A 73 -8.77 0.88 5.40
N GLN A 74 -8.32 2.13 5.27
CA GLN A 74 -8.28 3.10 6.35
C GLN A 74 -9.15 4.30 5.97
N ARG A 75 -9.99 4.73 6.92
CA ARG A 75 -10.84 5.91 6.75
C ARG A 75 -10.11 7.12 7.31
N LEU A 76 -10.02 8.18 6.51
CA LEU A 76 -9.38 9.44 6.87
C LEU A 76 -10.36 10.37 7.61
N PRO A 77 -9.88 11.35 8.38
CA PRO A 77 -10.73 12.29 9.13
C PRO A 77 -11.73 13.07 8.25
N ASN A 78 -11.40 13.29 6.98
CA ASN A 78 -12.25 13.95 5.99
C ASN A 78 -13.33 13.02 5.39
N GLY A 79 -13.45 11.78 5.87
CA GLY A 79 -14.41 10.78 5.40
C GLY A 79 -13.98 9.98 4.18
N GLN A 80 -12.83 10.30 3.57
CA GLN A 80 -12.27 9.55 2.45
C GLN A 80 -11.70 8.20 2.90
N LEU A 81 -11.51 7.29 1.95
CA LEU A 81 -10.90 5.97 2.15
C LEU A 81 -9.57 5.89 1.40
N ASN A 82 -8.55 5.38 2.06
CA ASN A 82 -7.32 4.93 1.44
C ASN A 82 -7.09 3.44 1.78
N TYR A 83 -6.06 2.85 1.16
CA TYR A 83 -5.61 1.50 1.49
C TYR A 83 -4.19 1.58 2.02
N VAL A 84 -3.97 0.93 3.16
CA VAL A 84 -2.67 0.85 3.83
C VAL A 84 -2.24 -0.61 3.97
N PHE A 85 -0.94 -0.82 3.97
CA PHE A 85 -0.32 -2.09 4.32
C PHE A 85 0.00 -2.09 5.82
N CYS A 86 -0.60 -3.02 6.55
CA CYS A 86 -0.34 -3.23 7.96
C CYS A 86 0.29 -4.60 8.20
N ARG A 87 0.77 -4.82 9.42
CA ARG A 87 1.10 -6.18 9.87
C ARG A 87 -0.16 -7.06 9.76
N PRO A 88 -0.01 -8.35 9.41
CA PRO A 88 -1.13 -9.28 9.21
C PRO A 88 -2.06 -9.41 10.41
#